data_AF-A0AAJ0EHP1-F1
#
_entry.id   AF-A0AAJ0EHP1-F1
#
_cell.length_a   1.000
_cell.length_b   1.000
_cell.length_c   1.000
_cell.angle_alpha   90.00
_cell.angle_beta   90.00
_cell.angle_gamma   90.00
#
_symmetry.space_group_name_H-M   'P 1'
#
loop_
_entity.id
_entity.type
_entity.pdbx_description
1 polymer ?
#
loop_
_entity_poly.entity_id
_entity_poly.type
_entity_poly.pdbx_seq_one_letter_code
_entity_poly.pdbx_strand_id
1 'polypeptide(L)'
;MSISASPSKETAWRLSYKNGVVQQFYKLSLQVPPEGVGQFSQWLVDGSPGLDLHLCCPVNAVRTRNAGGYSIDAGGKSHDVDAVVMAPEPGVAADLLSDIIPSDSAAKLRNCRYSEYAHVQLCYKKNPWPNFPASVALPATDLRKWGACVLLSHRHPNSVPAGGEAVGVYFYTPPFADMDDEEIKHEALMAVTEVFGAEP
;
A
#
# COMPACT_ATOMS: atom_id res chain seq x y z
N MET A 1 17.48 -13.04 48.32
CA MET A 1 17.98 -13.35 46.97
C MET A 1 16.85 -13.08 45.99
N SER A 2 16.85 -11.92 45.32
CA SER A 2 15.86 -11.60 44.29
C SER A 2 16.45 -12.01 42.94
N ILE A 3 15.86 -13.00 42.29
CA ILE A 3 16.24 -13.38 40.92
C ILE A 3 15.53 -12.39 39.99
N SER A 4 16.29 -11.39 39.54
CA SER A 4 15.93 -10.56 38.40
C SER A 4 15.94 -11.43 37.14
N ALA A 5 14.77 -11.90 36.72
CA ALA A 5 14.63 -12.56 35.43
C ALA A 5 14.87 -11.53 34.32
N SER A 6 16.01 -11.64 33.64
CA SER A 6 16.26 -10.89 32.41
C SER A 6 15.24 -11.35 31.36
N PRO A 7 14.54 -10.44 30.66
CA PRO A 7 13.56 -10.81 29.65
C PRO A 7 14.24 -11.64 28.55
N SER A 8 13.53 -12.67 28.06
CA SER A 8 14.02 -13.54 26.98
C SER A 8 14.37 -12.71 25.74
N LYS A 9 15.36 -13.16 24.97
CA LYS A 9 15.81 -12.47 23.75
C LYS A 9 14.64 -12.15 22.79
N GLU A 10 13.63 -13.02 22.69
CA GLU A 10 12.40 -12.78 21.92
C GLU A 10 11.57 -11.59 22.41
N THR A 11 11.48 -11.39 23.72
CA THR A 11 10.73 -10.27 24.32
C THR A 11 11.46 -8.95 24.08
N ALA A 12 12.79 -8.95 24.13
CA ALA A 12 13.62 -7.80 23.81
C ALA A 12 13.55 -7.39 22.33
N TRP A 13 13.52 -8.36 21.41
CA TRP A 13 13.34 -8.09 19.97
C TRP A 13 11.98 -7.50 19.65
N ARG A 14 10.89 -8.01 20.25
CA ARG A 14 9.54 -7.50 20.04
C ARG A 14 9.37 -6.06 20.56
N LEU A 15 9.96 -5.71 21.70
CA LEU A 15 9.95 -4.33 22.20
C LEU A 15 10.82 -3.40 21.35
N SER A 16 12.01 -3.86 20.93
CA SER A 16 12.93 -3.05 20.11
C SER A 16 12.34 -2.75 18.72
N TYR A 17 11.67 -3.72 18.09
CA TYR A 17 10.99 -3.51 16.81
C TYR A 17 9.81 -2.56 16.93
N LYS A 18 8.95 -2.72 17.96
CA LYS A 18 7.83 -1.81 18.21
C LYS A 18 8.31 -0.37 18.47
N ASN A 19 9.35 -0.19 19.29
CA ASN A 19 9.89 1.14 19.58
C ASN A 19 10.66 1.74 18.40
N GLY A 20 11.37 0.92 17.62
CA GLY A 20 12.12 1.34 16.44
C GLY A 20 11.24 1.75 15.25
N VAL A 21 10.17 0.99 14.99
CA VAL A 21 9.18 1.31 13.94
C VAL A 21 8.40 2.58 14.31
N VAL A 22 8.00 2.72 15.57
CA VAL A 22 7.35 3.94 16.06
C VAL A 22 8.30 5.14 15.93
N GLN A 23 9.58 5.02 16.32
CA GLN A 23 10.51 6.16 16.23
C GLN A 23 10.97 6.52 14.81
N GLN A 24 11.10 5.57 13.88
CA GLN A 24 11.58 5.87 12.52
C GLN A 24 10.52 6.53 11.64
N PHE A 25 9.23 6.30 11.87
CA PHE A 25 8.15 6.94 11.10
C PHE A 25 8.21 8.48 11.16
N TYR A 26 8.82 9.04 12.23
CA TYR A 26 8.92 10.47 12.48
C TYR A 26 10.03 11.20 11.72
N LYS A 27 10.98 10.49 11.07
CA LYS A 27 12.18 11.11 10.44
C LYS A 27 12.45 10.69 8.99
N LEU A 28 11.54 9.96 8.36
CA LEU A 28 11.72 9.51 6.98
C LEU A 28 11.39 10.65 6.01
N SER A 29 12.43 11.30 5.49
CA SER A 29 12.34 12.03 4.22
C SER A 29 12.36 11.00 3.11
N LEU A 30 11.29 10.93 2.32
CA LEU A 30 11.24 10.04 1.17
C LEU A 30 11.85 10.75 -0.03
N GLN A 31 12.71 10.06 -0.77
CA GLN A 31 13.06 10.49 -2.11
C GLN A 31 11.98 9.98 -3.05
N VAL A 32 11.19 10.91 -3.56
CA VAL A 32 10.14 10.67 -4.53
C VAL A 32 10.58 11.31 -5.85
N PRO A 33 10.31 10.70 -7.00
CA PRO A 33 10.59 11.34 -8.28
C PRO A 33 9.88 12.70 -8.39
N PRO A 34 10.43 13.67 -9.13
CA PRO A 34 9.86 15.02 -9.24
C PRO A 34 8.39 15.06 -9.67
N GLU A 35 7.95 14.09 -10.50
CA GLU A 35 6.56 13.99 -10.99
C GLU A 35 5.71 13.02 -10.16
N GLY A 36 6.20 12.61 -8.99
CA GLY A 36 5.55 11.66 -8.11
C GLY A 36 5.91 10.20 -8.40
N VAL A 37 5.38 9.28 -7.60
CA VAL A 37 5.70 7.84 -7.66
C VAL A 37 5.33 7.18 -9.00
N GLY A 38 4.36 7.75 -9.73
CA GLY A 38 3.98 7.26 -11.06
C GLY A 38 5.13 7.32 -12.08
N GLN A 39 6.08 8.24 -11.88
CA GLN A 39 7.23 8.42 -12.78
C GLN A 39 8.13 7.19 -12.87
N PHE A 40 8.19 6.35 -11.82
CA PHE A 40 8.92 5.08 -11.89
C PHE A 40 8.38 4.15 -12.98
N SER A 41 7.05 4.09 -13.13
CA SER A 41 6.42 3.27 -14.17
C SER A 41 6.74 3.83 -15.56
N GLN A 42 6.74 5.15 -15.70
CA GLN A 42 7.10 5.81 -16.96
C GLN A 42 8.55 5.49 -17.36
N TRP A 43 9.51 5.60 -16.44
CA TRP A 43 10.90 5.27 -16.72
C TRP A 43 11.12 3.80 -17.11
N LEU A 44 10.36 2.87 -16.52
CA LEU A 44 10.41 1.46 -16.91
C LEU A 44 9.91 1.25 -18.35
N VAL A 45 8.85 1.94 -18.75
CA VAL A 45 8.32 1.91 -20.12
C VAL A 45 9.32 2.53 -21.09
N ASP A 46 9.77 3.75 -20.82
CA ASP A 46 10.71 4.49 -21.69
C ASP A 46 12.06 3.77 -21.82
N GLY A 47 12.49 3.09 -20.75
CA GLY A 47 13.73 2.33 -20.67
C GLY A 47 13.67 0.93 -21.29
N SER A 48 12.55 0.51 -21.89
CA SER A 48 12.34 -0.84 -22.44
C SER A 48 12.15 -0.83 -23.97
N PRO A 49 13.24 -0.73 -24.77
CA PRO A 49 13.14 -0.79 -26.22
C PRO A 49 12.46 -2.08 -26.71
N GLY A 50 11.46 -1.93 -27.60
CA GLY A 50 10.71 -3.07 -28.15
C GLY A 50 9.60 -3.59 -27.23
N LEU A 51 9.29 -2.90 -26.13
CA LEU A 51 8.12 -3.20 -25.32
C LEU A 51 6.83 -2.99 -26.12
N ASP A 52 6.05 -4.06 -26.25
CA ASP A 52 4.68 -4.03 -26.78
C ASP A 52 3.68 -3.98 -25.61
N LEU A 53 3.30 -2.77 -25.21
CA LEU A 53 2.47 -2.52 -24.01
C LEU A 53 0.99 -2.41 -24.38
N HIS A 54 0.17 -3.31 -23.82
CA HIS A 54 -1.28 -3.32 -24.00
C HIS A 54 -1.98 -2.95 -22.69
N LEU A 55 -2.46 -1.70 -22.57
CA LEU A 55 -3.26 -1.24 -21.45
C LEU A 55 -4.74 -1.60 -21.64
N CYS A 56 -5.49 -1.66 -20.53
CA CYS A 56 -6.92 -2.02 -20.53
C CYS A 56 -7.21 -3.37 -21.23
N CYS A 57 -6.22 -4.27 -21.23
CA CYS A 57 -6.25 -5.57 -21.90
C CYS A 57 -6.11 -6.67 -20.83
N PRO A 58 -7.18 -6.97 -20.06
CA PRO A 58 -7.11 -8.01 -19.04
C PRO A 58 -6.83 -9.36 -19.69
N VAL A 59 -5.93 -10.12 -19.08
CA VAL A 59 -5.69 -11.52 -19.43
C VAL A 59 -6.81 -12.36 -18.80
N ASN A 60 -7.52 -13.11 -19.62
CA ASN A 60 -8.65 -13.94 -19.19
C ASN A 60 -8.27 -15.41 -19.03
N ALA A 61 -7.23 -15.86 -19.73
CA ALA A 61 -6.76 -17.24 -19.63
C ALA A 61 -5.30 -17.39 -20.08
N VAL A 62 -4.62 -18.34 -19.46
CA VAL A 62 -3.29 -18.83 -19.87
C VAL A 62 -3.42 -20.33 -20.11
N ARG A 63 -2.88 -20.83 -21.22
CA ARG A 63 -2.88 -22.26 -21.56
C ARG A 63 -1.52 -22.72 -22.03
N THR A 64 -1.17 -23.96 -21.73
CA THR A 64 0.00 -24.61 -22.33
C THR A 64 -0.32 -25.00 -23.78
N ARG A 65 0.70 -24.95 -24.64
CA ARG A 65 0.57 -25.43 -26.02
C ARG A 65 1.25 -26.79 -26.18
N ASN A 66 0.70 -27.62 -27.06
CA ASN A 66 1.23 -28.95 -27.35
C ASN A 66 2.67 -28.94 -27.90
N ALA A 67 3.06 -27.88 -28.62
CA ALA A 67 4.40 -27.72 -29.19
C ALA A 67 5.40 -27.00 -28.24
N GLY A 68 5.00 -26.72 -27.00
CA GLY A 68 5.76 -25.91 -26.06
C GLY A 68 5.34 -24.42 -26.06
N GLY A 69 5.66 -23.75 -24.95
CA GLY A 69 5.22 -22.38 -24.68
C GLY A 69 3.75 -22.27 -24.24
N TYR A 70 3.20 -21.07 -24.36
CA TYR A 70 1.90 -20.68 -23.83
C TYR A 70 1.08 -19.89 -24.84
N SER A 71 -0.24 -20.00 -24.71
CA SER A 71 -1.23 -19.19 -25.39
C SER A 71 -1.99 -18.35 -24.35
N ILE A 72 -2.07 -17.04 -24.59
CA ILE A 72 -2.66 -16.04 -23.69
C ILE A 72 -3.88 -15.42 -24.35
N ASP A 73 -5.04 -15.52 -23.72
CA ASP A 73 -6.24 -14.84 -24.19
C ASP A 73 -6.37 -13.49 -23.50
N ALA A 74 -6.21 -12.40 -24.25
CA ALA A 74 -6.29 -11.03 -23.75
C ALA A 74 -6.93 -10.13 -24.81
N GLY A 75 -7.80 -9.20 -24.40
CA GLY A 75 -8.41 -8.23 -25.32
C GLY A 75 -9.19 -8.86 -26.49
N GLY A 76 -9.76 -10.06 -26.30
CA GLY A 76 -10.47 -10.81 -27.33
C GLY A 76 -9.58 -11.46 -28.39
N LYS A 77 -8.25 -11.46 -28.18
CA LYS A 77 -7.26 -12.09 -29.06
C LYS A 77 -6.48 -13.16 -28.29
N SER A 78 -5.90 -14.09 -29.04
CA SER A 78 -4.96 -15.06 -28.50
C SER A 78 -3.54 -14.70 -28.92
N HIS A 79 -2.62 -14.72 -27.96
CA HIS A 79 -1.22 -14.36 -28.12
C HIS A 79 -0.34 -15.54 -27.77
N ASP A 80 0.57 -15.87 -28.69
CA ASP A 80 1.44 -17.02 -28.60
C ASP A 80 2.83 -16.61 -28.11
N VAL A 81 3.30 -17.19 -27.00
CA VAL A 81 4.56 -16.82 -26.34
C VAL A 81 5.35 -18.05 -25.87
N ASP A 82 6.67 -17.91 -25.74
CA ASP A 82 7.54 -19.01 -25.27
C ASP A 82 7.55 -19.14 -23.75
N ALA A 83 7.34 -18.04 -23.03
CA ALA A 83 7.35 -17.97 -21.58
C ALA A 83 6.36 -16.91 -21.06
N VAL A 84 5.95 -17.07 -19.81
CA VAL A 84 5.02 -16.16 -19.12
C VAL A 84 5.60 -15.79 -17.76
N VAL A 85 5.59 -14.49 -17.44
CA VAL A 85 5.88 -13.98 -16.10
C VAL A 85 4.56 -13.52 -15.48
N MET A 86 4.17 -14.15 -14.38
CA MET A 86 2.95 -13.81 -13.65
C MET A 86 3.25 -12.75 -12.60
N ALA A 87 2.73 -11.54 -12.81
CA ALA A 87 2.79 -10.44 -11.86
C ALA A 87 1.42 -9.85 -11.38
N PRO A 88 0.26 -10.53 -11.50
CA PRO A 88 -0.98 -10.03 -10.90
C PRO A 88 -1.08 -10.41 -9.40
N GLU A 89 -2.14 -9.95 -8.74
CA GLU A 89 -2.49 -10.40 -7.39
C GLU A 89 -2.61 -11.93 -7.32
N PRO A 90 -2.10 -12.60 -6.26
CA PRO A 90 -2.24 -14.03 -6.03
C PRO A 90 -3.59 -14.67 -6.35
N GLY A 91 -4.72 -14.03 -6.04
CA GLY A 91 -6.04 -14.56 -6.37
C GLY A 91 -6.30 -14.67 -7.87
N VAL A 92 -5.90 -13.64 -8.63
CA VAL A 92 -5.98 -13.61 -10.10
C VAL A 92 -4.99 -14.60 -10.70
N ALA A 93 -3.77 -14.67 -10.15
CA ALA A 93 -2.77 -15.66 -10.57
C ALA A 93 -3.29 -17.11 -10.37
N ALA A 94 -4.01 -17.38 -9.27
CA ALA A 94 -4.60 -18.69 -9.02
C ALA A 94 -5.61 -19.09 -10.11
N ASP A 95 -6.46 -18.14 -10.54
CA ASP A 95 -7.47 -18.40 -11.57
C ASP A 95 -6.83 -18.61 -12.94
N LEU A 96 -5.82 -17.81 -13.28
CA LEU A 96 -5.11 -17.92 -14.57
C LEU A 96 -4.25 -19.18 -14.69
N LEU A 97 -3.83 -19.77 -13.56
CA LEU A 97 -2.92 -20.91 -13.52
C LEU A 97 -3.58 -22.22 -13.12
N SER A 98 -4.88 -22.26 -12.81
CA SER A 98 -5.55 -23.40 -12.17
C SER A 98 -5.35 -24.73 -12.90
N ASP A 99 -5.25 -24.68 -14.23
CA ASP A 99 -5.12 -25.86 -15.10
C ASP A 99 -3.66 -26.13 -15.51
N ILE A 100 -2.72 -25.31 -15.03
CA ILE A 100 -1.29 -25.36 -15.36
C ILE A 100 -0.48 -25.82 -14.15
N ILE A 101 -0.84 -25.39 -12.94
CA ILE A 101 -0.12 -25.71 -11.71
C ILE A 101 -0.89 -26.73 -10.86
N PRO A 102 -0.24 -27.45 -9.93
CA PRO A 102 -0.92 -28.34 -9.01
C PRO A 102 -2.02 -27.62 -8.21
N SER A 103 -3.14 -28.32 -7.96
CA SER A 103 -4.30 -27.78 -7.23
C SER A 103 -3.93 -27.17 -5.87
N ASP A 104 -3.00 -27.79 -5.15
CA ASP A 104 -2.55 -27.31 -3.84
C ASP A 104 -1.81 -25.96 -3.94
N SER A 105 -1.09 -25.72 -5.04
CA SER A 105 -0.41 -24.45 -5.30
C SER A 105 -1.43 -23.36 -5.64
N ALA A 106 -2.41 -23.68 -6.48
CA ALA A 106 -3.51 -22.76 -6.79
C ALA A 106 -4.30 -22.38 -5.51
N ALA A 107 -4.58 -23.36 -4.65
CA ALA A 107 -5.23 -23.12 -3.37
C ALA A 107 -4.41 -22.20 -2.44
N LYS A 108 -3.08 -22.35 -2.39
CA LYS A 108 -2.20 -21.46 -1.61
C LYS A 108 -2.26 -20.02 -2.11
N LEU A 109 -2.21 -19.82 -3.42
CA LEU A 109 -2.32 -18.50 -4.03
C LEU A 109 -3.68 -17.86 -3.73
N ARG A 110 -4.76 -18.64 -3.87
CA ARG A 110 -6.13 -18.17 -3.59
C ARG A 110 -6.35 -17.80 -2.12
N ASN A 111 -5.72 -18.53 -1.20
CA ASN A 111 -5.84 -18.31 0.24
C ASN A 111 -4.88 -17.22 0.78
N CYS A 112 -4.12 -16.55 -0.09
CA CYS A 112 -3.31 -15.40 0.30
C CYS A 112 -4.24 -14.28 0.79
N ARG A 113 -4.06 -13.85 2.05
CA ARG A 113 -4.90 -12.84 2.67
C ARG A 113 -4.40 -11.44 2.33
N TYR A 114 -5.32 -10.57 1.96
CA TYR A 114 -5.07 -9.14 1.81
C TYR A 114 -5.61 -8.39 3.03
N SER A 115 -4.92 -7.32 3.36
CA SER A 115 -5.41 -6.32 4.29
C SER A 115 -6.07 -5.22 3.46
N GLU A 116 -7.38 -5.05 3.64
CA GLU A 116 -8.14 -3.95 3.05
C GLU A 116 -7.92 -2.66 3.82
N TYR A 117 -7.16 -1.73 3.26
CA TYR A 117 -6.99 -0.41 3.83
C TYR A 117 -7.64 0.63 2.92
N ALA A 118 -8.04 1.76 3.50
CA ALA A 118 -8.21 2.96 2.71
C ALA A 118 -7.45 4.09 3.34
N HIS A 119 -7.24 5.05 2.47
CA HIS A 119 -6.35 6.15 2.65
C HIS A 119 -7.10 7.40 2.19
N VAL A 120 -7.29 8.32 3.12
CA VAL A 120 -7.94 9.60 2.84
C VAL A 120 -6.88 10.68 2.84
N GLN A 121 -6.92 11.55 1.84
CA GLN A 121 -6.09 12.73 1.79
C GLN A 121 -6.94 13.97 2.12
N LEU A 122 -6.62 14.66 3.22
CA LEU A 122 -7.23 15.95 3.55
C LEU A 122 -6.28 17.08 3.16
N CYS A 123 -6.70 17.92 2.23
CA CYS A 123 -5.85 18.96 1.65
C CYS A 123 -6.22 20.34 2.18
N TYR A 124 -5.20 21.08 2.64
CA TYR A 124 -5.32 22.41 3.20
C TYR A 124 -4.55 23.39 2.34
N LYS A 125 -5.21 24.50 1.95
CA LYS A 125 -4.59 25.56 1.15
C LYS A 125 -3.44 26.25 1.88
N LYS A 126 -3.56 26.36 3.20
CA LYS A 126 -2.53 26.89 4.11
C LYS A 126 -2.26 25.84 5.16
N ASN A 127 -0.99 25.53 5.43
CA ASN A 127 -0.63 24.55 6.46
C ASN A 127 -1.06 25.08 7.85
N PRO A 128 -2.01 24.41 8.54
CA PRO A 128 -2.44 24.82 9.89
C PRO A 128 -1.39 24.49 10.95
N TRP A 129 -0.50 23.55 10.66
CA TRP A 129 0.44 22.94 11.61
C TRP A 129 1.91 22.99 11.14
N PRO A 130 2.43 24.16 10.70
CA PRO A 130 3.75 24.25 10.07
C PRO A 130 4.92 23.89 11.02
N ASN A 131 4.67 23.88 12.34
CA ASN A 131 5.66 23.58 13.37
C ASN A 131 5.38 22.27 14.11
N PHE A 132 4.41 21.47 13.67
CA PHE A 132 4.07 20.24 14.37
C PHE A 132 5.21 19.23 14.21
N PRO A 133 5.67 18.60 15.30
CA PRO A 133 6.98 17.95 15.29
C PRO A 133 7.07 16.74 14.37
N ALA A 134 5.97 15.99 14.17
CA ALA A 134 5.99 14.79 13.34
C ALA A 134 4.59 14.27 12.95
N SER A 135 4.56 13.39 11.94
CA SER A 135 3.38 12.54 11.62
C SER A 135 3.13 11.50 12.71
N VAL A 136 1.89 11.08 12.96
CA VAL A 136 1.57 10.12 14.02
C VAL A 136 1.18 8.77 13.43
N ALA A 137 1.70 7.68 14.00
CA ALA A 137 1.26 6.32 13.74
C ALA A 137 0.96 5.61 15.06
N LEU A 138 -0.16 4.89 15.09
CA LEU A 138 -0.66 4.19 16.25
C LEU A 138 -0.43 2.67 16.11
N PRO A 139 -0.25 1.95 17.23
CA PRO A 139 -0.31 0.50 17.22
C PRO A 139 -1.73 0.02 16.91
N ALA A 140 -1.85 -1.07 16.15
CA ALA A 140 -3.13 -1.70 15.82
C ALA A 140 -4.00 -1.91 17.07
N THR A 141 -5.27 -1.51 16.99
CA THR A 141 -6.21 -1.49 18.11
C THR A 141 -7.66 -1.52 17.61
N ASP A 142 -8.57 -2.05 18.43
CA ASP A 142 -10.02 -1.99 18.19
C ASP A 142 -10.66 -0.69 18.75
N LEU A 143 -9.86 0.18 19.38
CA LEU A 143 -10.33 1.42 20.01
C LEU A 143 -10.50 2.57 19.02
N ARG A 144 -9.82 2.50 17.87
CA ARG A 144 -9.83 3.54 16.85
C ARG A 144 -9.96 2.90 15.48
N LYS A 145 -10.60 3.63 14.57
CA LYS A 145 -10.74 3.21 13.16
C LYS A 145 -9.50 3.57 12.34
N TRP A 146 -8.66 4.48 12.82
CA TRP A 146 -7.49 4.99 12.11
C TRP A 146 -6.18 4.61 12.79
N GLY A 147 -5.15 4.39 11.97
CA GLY A 147 -3.83 3.93 12.40
C GLY A 147 -2.67 4.86 12.09
N ALA A 148 -2.81 5.80 11.16
CA ALA A 148 -1.81 6.85 10.99
C ALA A 148 -2.41 8.14 10.43
N CYS A 149 -1.83 9.28 10.84
CA CYS A 149 -2.06 10.61 10.29
C CYS A 149 -0.71 11.21 9.88
N VAL A 150 -0.53 11.47 8.59
CA VAL A 150 0.77 11.80 7.99
C VAL A 150 0.75 13.19 7.38
N LEU A 151 1.60 14.09 7.89
CA LEU A 151 1.85 15.41 7.32
C LEU A 151 2.73 15.26 6.08
N LEU A 152 2.14 15.41 4.90
CA LEU A 152 2.83 15.13 3.64
C LEU A 152 3.88 16.19 3.34
N SER A 153 3.63 17.46 3.67
CA SER A 153 4.58 18.55 3.47
C SER A 153 5.91 18.33 4.21
N HIS A 154 5.89 17.61 5.33
CA HIS A 154 7.09 17.28 6.11
C HIS A 154 7.88 16.12 5.51
N ARG A 155 7.21 15.19 4.81
CA ARG A 155 7.84 14.01 4.20
C ARG A 155 8.34 14.26 2.80
N HIS A 156 7.58 15.05 2.04
CA HIS A 156 7.85 15.38 0.67
C HIS A 156 7.32 16.79 0.37
N PRO A 157 8.09 17.85 0.71
CA PRO A 157 7.64 19.25 0.62
C PRO A 157 7.11 19.66 -0.76
N ASN A 158 7.59 19.01 -1.83
CA ASN A 158 7.19 19.32 -3.20
C ASN A 158 5.91 18.58 -3.66
N SER A 159 5.35 17.69 -2.84
CA SER A 159 4.06 17.02 -3.16
C SER A 159 2.84 17.80 -2.74
N VAL A 160 3.00 18.97 -2.12
CA VAL A 160 1.92 19.89 -1.81
C VAL A 160 2.25 21.28 -2.38
N PRO A 161 1.23 22.10 -2.73
CA PRO A 161 1.46 23.49 -3.10
C PRO A 161 2.23 24.24 -2.01
N ALA A 162 3.06 25.21 -2.41
CA ALA A 162 3.87 25.99 -1.48
C ALA A 162 3.01 26.64 -0.38
N GLY A 163 3.36 26.36 0.88
CA GLY A 163 2.63 26.86 2.06
C GLY A 163 1.36 26.09 2.40
N GLY A 164 0.95 25.10 1.61
CA GLY A 164 -0.17 24.20 1.88
C GLY A 164 0.23 22.96 2.68
N GLU A 165 -0.75 22.10 2.94
CA GLU A 165 -0.55 20.81 3.58
C GLU A 165 -1.50 19.76 2.98
N ALA A 166 -1.09 18.50 3.01
CA ALA A 166 -1.98 17.38 2.77
C ALA A 166 -1.75 16.35 3.88
N VAL A 167 -2.81 15.97 4.59
CA VAL A 167 -2.74 14.96 5.63
C VAL A 167 -3.25 13.63 5.09
N GLY A 168 -2.39 12.63 5.05
CA GLY A 168 -2.76 11.26 4.71
C GLY A 168 -3.24 10.51 5.95
N VAL A 169 -4.48 10.06 5.97
CA VAL A 169 -5.09 9.28 7.05
C VAL A 169 -5.24 7.84 6.60
N TYR A 170 -4.63 6.91 7.33
CA TYR A 170 -4.68 5.47 7.07
C TYR A 170 -5.62 4.80 8.06
N PHE A 171 -6.61 4.07 7.58
CA PHE A 171 -7.56 3.35 8.42
C PHE A 171 -7.15 1.90 8.69
N TYR A 172 -7.52 1.34 9.85
CA TYR A 172 -7.28 -0.06 10.20
C TYR A 172 -8.29 -1.00 9.56
N THR A 173 -7.80 -2.11 9.01
CA THR A 173 -8.59 -3.11 8.31
C THR A 173 -9.52 -3.91 9.25
N PRO A 174 -10.81 -4.12 8.93
CA PRO A 174 -11.62 -3.46 7.91
C PRO A 174 -12.42 -2.29 8.54
N PRO A 175 -12.20 -1.05 8.11
CA PRO A 175 -12.95 0.10 8.60
C PRO A 175 -14.06 0.51 7.61
N PHE A 176 -14.37 -0.31 6.59
CA PHE A 176 -15.28 0.04 5.49
C PHE A 176 -16.45 -0.91 5.28
N ALA A 177 -16.57 -1.99 6.05
CA ALA A 177 -17.67 -2.93 5.83
C ALA A 177 -19.04 -2.24 5.95
N ASP A 178 -19.12 -1.23 6.84
CA ASP A 178 -20.36 -0.56 7.21
C ASP A 178 -20.31 0.97 7.06
N MET A 179 -19.28 1.53 6.41
CA MET A 179 -19.11 2.99 6.28
C MET A 179 -19.18 3.47 4.83
N ASP A 180 -19.89 4.55 4.59
CA ASP A 180 -19.89 5.24 3.29
C ASP A 180 -18.76 6.28 3.15
N ASP A 181 -18.59 6.81 1.94
CA ASP A 181 -17.55 7.80 1.63
C ASP A 181 -17.62 9.07 2.49
N GLU A 182 -18.81 9.52 2.90
CA GLU A 182 -18.98 10.71 3.73
C GLU A 182 -18.60 10.43 5.19
N GLU A 183 -18.96 9.26 5.70
CA GLU A 183 -18.54 8.80 7.02
C GLU A 183 -17.01 8.63 7.08
N ILE A 184 -16.40 8.10 6.03
CA ILE A 184 -14.93 7.96 5.92
C ILE A 184 -14.25 9.34 5.94
N LYS A 185 -14.77 10.31 5.18
CA LYS A 185 -14.24 11.68 5.18
C LYS A 185 -14.39 12.34 6.55
N HIS A 186 -15.55 12.18 7.18
CA HIS A 186 -15.81 12.72 8.51
C HIS A 186 -14.85 12.14 9.55
N GLU A 187 -14.69 10.82 9.57
CA GLU A 187 -13.77 10.13 10.49
C GLU A 187 -12.31 10.52 10.25
N ALA A 188 -11.91 10.74 8.98
CA ALA A 188 -10.59 11.26 8.67
C ALA A 188 -10.37 12.66 9.24
N LEU A 189 -11.37 13.55 9.12
CA LEU A 189 -11.29 14.90 9.68
C LEU A 189 -11.21 14.86 11.22
N MET A 190 -11.99 13.98 11.86
CA MET A 190 -11.94 13.77 13.30
C MET A 190 -10.57 13.25 13.75
N ALA A 191 -9.98 12.30 13.03
CA ALA A 191 -8.64 11.80 13.30
C ALA A 191 -7.58 12.90 13.23
N VAL A 192 -7.61 13.73 12.17
CA VAL A 192 -6.68 14.85 12.02
C VAL A 192 -6.85 15.88 13.14
N THR A 193 -8.10 16.20 13.49
CA THR A 193 -8.42 17.11 14.60
C THR A 193 -7.95 16.57 15.95
N GLU A 194 -8.12 15.27 16.20
CA GLU A 194 -7.64 14.59 17.41
C GLU A 194 -6.11 14.68 17.55
N VAL A 195 -5.39 14.49 16.44
CA VAL A 195 -3.92 14.40 16.45
C VAL A 195 -3.25 15.77 16.46
N PHE A 196 -3.67 16.67 15.57
CA PHE A 196 -2.98 17.93 15.32
C PHE A 196 -3.71 19.15 15.90
N GLY A 197 -4.95 18.97 16.36
CA GLY A 197 -5.86 20.05 16.74
C GLY A 197 -6.72 20.52 15.56
N ALA A 198 -7.79 21.25 15.86
CA ALA A 198 -8.63 21.85 14.83
C ALA A 198 -7.83 22.87 14.01
N GLU A 199 -8.12 22.95 12.70
CA GLU A 199 -7.69 24.10 11.91
C GLU A 199 -8.31 25.37 12.52
N PRO A 200 -7.53 26.45 12.74
CA PRO A 200 -8.04 27.71 13.29
C PRO A 200 -9.01 28.44 12.35
#